data_AF-A0A6N6BCC6-F1
#
_entry.id   AF-A0A6N6BCC6-F1
#
_cell.length_a   1.000
_cell.length_b   1.000
_cell.length_c   1.000
_cell.angle_alpha   90.00
_cell.angle_beta   90.00
_cell.angle_gamma   90.00
#
_symmetry.space_group_name_H-M   'P 1'
#
loop_
_entity.id
_entity.type
_entity.pdbx_description
1 polymer ?
#
loop_
_entity_poly.entity_id
_entity_poly.type
_entity_poly.pdbx_seq_one_letter_code
_entity_poly.pdbx_strand_id
1 'polypeptide(L)'
;MGLVSCKEDEKKLAKLNQQNRCVEVGEYCSKKIKFIGCIQHKKTHCCFNSKLARIFNEQGRPQIGRGWGSPKSPDCRGFTPEEFQKLDFSEIDLSEFIADIVGSIDVDKIQSDSIKIQEKIESNLENLTRKPTN
;
A
#
# COMPACT_ATOMS: atom_id res chain seq x y z
N MET A 1 12.60 13.06 30.14
CA MET A 1 11.14 13.20 30.16
C MET A 1 10.52 11.88 29.72
N GLY A 2 9.74 11.27 30.62
CA GLY A 2 8.80 10.14 30.44
C GLY A 2 9.10 9.04 29.43
N LEU A 3 9.87 8.01 29.84
CA LEU A 3 10.04 6.74 29.12
C LEU A 3 8.81 5.83 29.29
N VAL A 4 7.64 6.24 28.79
CA VAL A 4 6.54 5.28 28.64
C VAL A 4 6.88 4.44 27.41
N SER A 5 7.37 3.22 27.62
CA SER A 5 7.55 2.24 26.54
C SER A 5 6.24 2.09 25.79
N CYS A 6 6.26 2.29 24.46
CA CYS A 6 5.10 2.05 23.61
C CYS A 6 4.67 0.58 23.74
N LYS A 7 3.35 0.34 23.75
CA LYS A 7 2.84 -1.04 23.72
C LYS A 7 3.26 -1.71 22.41
N GLU A 8 3.39 -3.04 22.41
CA GLU A 8 3.76 -3.78 21.20
C GLU A 8 2.80 -3.52 20.03
N ASP A 9 1.50 -3.40 20.31
CA ASP A 9 0.50 -3.04 19.29
C ASP A 9 0.72 -1.63 18.72
N GLU A 10 1.20 -0.68 19.54
CA GLU A 10 1.52 0.69 19.09
C GLU A 10 2.79 0.70 18.25
N LYS A 11 3.79 -0.12 18.59
CA LYS A 11 4.99 -0.31 17.75
C LYS A 11 4.64 -0.94 16.41
N LYS A 12 3.78 -1.97 16.42
CA LYS A 12 3.30 -2.63 15.20
C LYS A 12 2.51 -1.65 14.34
N LEU A 13 1.63 -0.86 14.94
CA LEU A 13 0.91 0.22 14.25
C LEU A 13 1.89 1.22 13.63
N ALA A 14 2.89 1.69 14.39
CA ALA A 14 3.87 2.64 13.89
C ALA A 14 4.63 2.08 12.67
N LYS A 15 5.03 0.80 12.71
CA LYS A 15 5.68 0.12 11.58
C LYS A 15 4.75 0.06 10.35
N LEU A 16 3.49 -0.33 10.52
CA LEU A 16 2.53 -0.39 9.41
C LEU A 16 2.22 1.00 8.85
N ASN A 17 2.19 2.01 9.71
CA ASN A 17 1.97 3.39 9.30
C ASN A 17 3.16 3.95 8.51
N GLN A 18 4.40 3.64 8.92
CA GLN A 18 5.62 3.97 8.17
C GLN A 18 5.65 3.30 6.78
N GLN A 19 4.95 2.18 6.60
CA GLN A 19 4.80 1.50 5.32
C GLN A 19 3.63 2.06 4.48
N ASN A 20 2.99 3.14 4.93
CA ASN A 20 1.73 3.71 4.40
C ASN A 20 0.65 2.63 4.19
N ARG A 21 0.44 1.77 5.19
CA ARG A 21 -0.58 0.70 5.14
C ARG A 21 -1.80 1.00 5.98
N CYS A 22 -1.86 2.14 6.64
CA CYS A 22 -2.93 2.51 7.55
C CYS A 22 -3.62 3.80 7.14
N VAL A 23 -4.92 3.91 7.40
CA VAL A 23 -5.71 5.15 7.33
C VAL A 23 -6.09 5.55 8.75
N GLU A 24 -5.92 6.82 9.11
CA GLU A 24 -6.43 7.36 10.39
C GLU A 24 -7.96 7.56 10.28
N VAL A 25 -8.72 6.86 11.11
CA VAL A 25 -10.19 6.99 11.18
C VAL A 25 -10.59 8.19 12.06
N GLY A 26 -9.72 8.54 13.00
CA GLY A 26 -9.87 9.69 13.88
C GLY A 26 -9.44 9.37 15.31
N GLU A 27 -9.81 10.25 16.23
CA GLU A 27 -9.37 10.20 17.62
C GLU A 27 -10.56 10.17 18.59
N TYR A 28 -10.40 9.51 19.73
CA TYR A 28 -11.37 9.57 20.81
C TYR A 28 -10.72 9.64 22.19
N CYS A 29 -11.48 10.19 23.15
CA CYS A 29 -11.10 10.18 24.55
C CYS A 29 -11.21 8.77 25.15
N SER A 30 -10.07 8.14 25.42
CA SER A 30 -9.99 6.80 26.02
C SER A 30 -10.05 6.85 27.54
N LYS A 31 -9.59 7.94 28.16
CA LYS A 31 -9.68 8.14 29.61
C LYS A 31 -10.13 9.57 29.92
N LYS A 32 -11.21 9.67 30.68
CA LYS A 32 -11.83 10.94 31.11
C LYS A 32 -11.91 10.96 32.64
N ILE A 33 -11.56 12.08 33.25
CA ILE A 33 -11.75 12.31 34.69
C ILE A 33 -12.93 13.26 34.88
N LYS A 34 -13.79 12.94 35.86
CA LYS A 34 -14.94 13.78 36.23
C LYS A 34 -14.42 15.17 36.64
N PHE A 35 -15.03 16.23 36.12
CA PHE A 35 -14.67 17.65 36.30
C PHE A 35 -13.37 18.16 35.63
N ILE A 36 -12.42 17.31 35.23
CA ILE A 36 -11.18 17.74 34.53
C ILE A 36 -11.30 17.62 33.00
N GLY A 37 -12.08 16.65 32.51
CA GLY A 37 -12.21 16.41 31.07
C GLY A 37 -11.34 15.26 30.56
N CYS A 38 -11.03 15.25 29.26
CA CYS A 38 -10.25 14.18 28.67
C CYS A 38 -8.78 14.30 29.04
N ILE A 39 -8.18 13.21 29.50
CA ILE A 39 -6.77 13.18 29.88
C ILE A 39 -5.94 12.24 29.01
N GLN A 40 -6.60 11.37 28.23
CA GLN A 40 -5.93 10.47 27.32
C GLN A 40 -6.75 10.33 26.05
N HIS A 41 -6.16 10.74 24.95
CA HIS A 41 -6.71 10.52 23.62
C HIS A 41 -6.10 9.27 23.01
N LYS A 42 -6.87 8.57 22.18
CA LYS A 42 -6.42 7.42 21.40
C LYS A 42 -6.82 7.64 19.96
N LYS A 43 -5.83 7.58 19.07
CA LYS A 43 -6.04 7.56 17.62
C LYS A 43 -6.36 6.16 17.15
N THR A 44 -7.35 6.06 16.29
CA THR A 44 -7.79 4.81 15.68
C THR A 44 -7.36 4.79 14.22
N HIS A 45 -6.75 3.69 13.82
CA HIS A 45 -6.29 3.47 12.45
C HIS A 45 -6.83 2.14 11.93
N CYS A 46 -7.19 2.10 10.65
CA CYS A 46 -7.43 0.87 9.92
C CYS A 46 -6.20 0.53 9.09
N CYS A 47 -5.55 -0.59 9.40
CA CYS A 47 -4.34 -1.04 8.72
C CYS A 47 -4.61 -2.28 7.86
N PHE A 48 -4.03 -2.29 6.66
CA PHE A 48 -4.26 -3.31 5.65
C PHE A 48 -3.01 -4.15 5.37
N ASN A 49 -3.19 -5.27 4.67
CA ASN A 49 -2.11 -6.20 4.32
C ASN A 49 -1.09 -5.62 3.33
N SER A 50 -1.44 -4.57 2.59
CA SER A 50 -0.55 -3.87 1.67
C SER A 50 -0.94 -2.40 1.53
N LYS A 51 -0.01 -1.60 0.98
CA LYS A 51 -0.28 -0.20 0.60
C LYS A 51 -1.40 -0.12 -0.44
N LEU A 52 -1.38 -1.01 -1.44
CA LEU A 52 -2.43 -1.11 -2.45
C LEU A 52 -3.82 -1.34 -1.83
N ALA A 53 -3.93 -2.25 -0.86
CA ALA A 53 -5.20 -2.51 -0.18
C ALA A 53 -5.70 -1.30 0.63
N ARG A 54 -4.79 -0.51 1.21
CA ARG A 54 -5.13 0.78 1.84
C ARG A 54 -5.71 1.74 0.81
N ILE A 55 -5.02 1.96 -0.30
CA ILE A 55 -5.43 2.86 -1.39
C ILE A 55 -6.85 2.54 -1.86
N PHE A 56 -7.13 1.27 -2.18
CA PHE A 56 -8.47 0.85 -2.60
C PHE A 56 -9.52 1.13 -1.54
N ASN A 57 -9.24 0.85 -0.26
CA ASN A 57 -10.22 1.12 0.80
C ASN A 57 -10.41 2.61 1.01
N GLU A 58 -9.36 3.42 0.94
CA GLU A 58 -9.45 4.85 1.14
C GLU A 58 -10.21 5.56 0.02
N GLN A 59 -9.91 5.23 -1.23
CA GLN A 59 -10.48 5.91 -2.39
C GLN A 59 -11.77 5.24 -2.90
N GLY A 60 -11.91 3.93 -2.74
CA GLY A 60 -13.09 3.19 -3.22
C GLY A 60 -14.30 3.27 -2.27
N ARG A 61 -14.08 3.41 -0.96
CA ARG A 61 -15.18 3.47 0.02
C ARG A 61 -16.18 4.61 -0.25
N PRO A 62 -15.74 5.85 -0.54
CA PRO A 62 -16.65 6.94 -0.93
C PRO A 62 -17.49 6.63 -2.16
N GLN A 63 -16.95 5.93 -3.16
CA GLN A 63 -17.66 5.62 -4.42
C GLN A 63 -18.90 4.77 -4.19
N ILE A 64 -18.88 3.90 -3.17
CA ILE A 64 -20.01 3.03 -2.80
C ILE A 64 -20.76 3.50 -1.54
N GLY A 65 -20.55 4.76 -1.11
CA GLY A 65 -21.22 5.34 0.05
C GLY A 65 -20.84 4.68 1.39
N ARG A 66 -19.67 4.06 1.49
CA ARG A 66 -19.20 3.37 2.69
C ARG A 66 -18.30 4.29 3.52
N GLY A 67 -18.66 4.53 4.78
CA GLY A 67 -17.81 5.25 5.73
C GLY A 67 -16.87 4.34 6.52
N TRP A 68 -16.05 4.92 7.41
CA TRP A 68 -15.12 4.19 8.28
C TRP A 68 -15.67 3.85 9.68
N GLY A 69 -16.94 4.13 9.94
CA GLY A 69 -17.51 4.04 11.29
C GLY A 69 -17.02 5.18 12.19
N SER A 70 -16.94 4.94 13.50
CA SER A 70 -16.44 5.92 14.47
C SER A 70 -15.06 5.54 15.00
N PRO A 71 -14.24 6.47 15.53
CA PRO A 71 -12.96 6.11 16.13
C PRO A 71 -13.07 5.07 17.27
N LYS A 72 -14.20 5.01 17.99
CA LYS A 72 -14.44 3.99 19.03
C LYS A 72 -14.90 2.64 18.48
N SER A 73 -15.51 2.63 17.29
CA SER A 73 -16.05 1.46 16.63
C SER A 73 -15.79 1.58 15.13
N PRO A 74 -14.52 1.42 14.71
CA PRO A 74 -14.14 1.59 13.31
C PRO A 74 -14.59 0.39 12.49
N ASP A 75 -14.89 0.64 11.23
CA ASP A 75 -15.15 -0.38 10.23
C ASP A 75 -13.90 -0.55 9.33
N CYS A 76 -13.00 -1.46 9.72
CA CYS A 76 -11.74 -1.69 9.00
C CYS A 76 -11.79 -2.84 7.98
N ARG A 77 -12.97 -3.42 7.68
CA ARG A 77 -13.03 -4.54 6.75
C ARG A 77 -12.66 -4.15 5.32
N GLY A 78 -12.17 -5.09 4.53
CA GLY A 78 -12.07 -4.91 3.08
C GLY A 78 -13.43 -4.96 2.39
N PHE A 79 -13.43 -4.78 1.07
CA PHE A 79 -14.63 -4.95 0.24
C PHE A 79 -15.01 -6.43 0.11
N THR A 80 -16.30 -6.71 0.00
CA THR A 80 -16.76 -7.99 -0.57
C THR A 80 -16.52 -8.00 -2.09
N PRO A 81 -16.56 -9.16 -2.76
CA PRO A 81 -16.43 -9.21 -4.22
C PRO A 81 -17.44 -8.30 -4.94
N GLU A 82 -18.70 -8.27 -4.47
CA GLU A 82 -19.77 -7.48 -5.09
C GLU A 82 -19.60 -5.97 -4.86
N GLU A 83 -19.03 -5.57 -3.73
CA GLU A 83 -18.66 -4.17 -3.48
C GLU A 83 -17.45 -3.76 -4.33
N PHE A 84 -16.45 -4.64 -4.43
CA PHE A 84 -15.23 -4.38 -5.17
C PHE A 84 -15.49 -4.20 -6.67
N GLN A 85 -16.41 -4.99 -7.23
CA GLN A 85 -16.84 -4.88 -8.63
C GLN A 85 -17.56 -3.57 -8.97
N LYS A 86 -18.09 -2.86 -7.97
CA LYS A 86 -18.78 -1.57 -8.17
C LYS A 86 -17.82 -0.38 -8.18
N LEU A 87 -16.55 -0.59 -7.85
CA LEU A 87 -15.56 0.48 -7.84
C LEU A 87 -15.24 0.90 -9.27
N ASP A 88 -15.18 2.21 -9.48
CA ASP A 88 -14.59 2.80 -10.65
C ASP A 88 -13.08 2.92 -10.43
N PHE A 89 -12.32 2.01 -11.07
CA PHE A 89 -10.87 1.99 -10.96
C PHE A 89 -10.18 3.15 -11.71
N SER A 90 -10.88 3.85 -12.60
CA SER A 90 -10.31 5.02 -13.30
C SER A 90 -10.18 6.24 -12.38
N GLU A 91 -11.00 6.29 -11.33
CA GLU A 91 -11.00 7.34 -10.30
C GLU A 91 -10.08 7.01 -9.10
N ILE A 92 -9.36 5.89 -9.14
CA ILE A 92 -8.42 5.49 -8.07
C ILE A 92 -6.99 5.86 -8.49
N ASP A 93 -6.41 6.80 -7.75
CA ASP A 93 -5.02 7.18 -7.90
C ASP A 93 -4.08 6.12 -7.30
N LEU A 94 -3.39 5.39 -8.18
CA LEU A 94 -2.40 4.38 -7.86
C LEU A 94 -0.95 4.92 -7.91
N SER A 95 -0.74 6.22 -8.12
CA SER A 95 0.59 6.84 -8.27
C SER A 95 1.53 6.46 -7.12
N GLU A 96 1.04 6.46 -5.88
CA GLU A 96 1.83 6.07 -4.70
C GLU A 96 2.28 4.60 -4.76
N PHE A 97 1.44 3.70 -5.26
CA PHE A 97 1.79 2.30 -5.41
C PHE A 97 2.74 2.07 -6.60
N ILE A 98 2.53 2.78 -7.70
CA ILE A 98 3.43 2.72 -8.85
C ILE A 98 4.82 3.25 -8.51
N ALA A 99 4.92 4.32 -7.70
CA ALA A 99 6.19 4.85 -7.23
C ALA A 99 7.01 3.79 -6.47
N ASP A 100 6.36 2.98 -5.62
CA ASP A 100 7.01 1.86 -4.94
C ASP A 100 7.49 0.78 -5.91
N ILE A 101 6.69 0.46 -6.93
CA ILE A 101 7.05 -0.55 -7.93
C ILE A 101 8.26 -0.06 -8.73
N VAL A 102 8.20 1.15 -9.29
CA VAL A 102 9.28 1.69 -10.13
C VAL A 102 10.57 1.83 -9.31
N GLY A 103 10.47 2.28 -8.06
CA GLY A 103 11.63 2.31 -7.15
C GLY A 103 12.20 0.94 -6.80
N SER A 104 11.42 -0.14 -6.97
CA SER A 104 11.84 -1.52 -6.74
C SER A 104 12.33 -2.23 -8.01
N ILE A 105 12.20 -1.60 -9.18
CA ILE A 105 12.66 -2.16 -10.45
C ILE A 105 14.14 -1.80 -10.64
N ASP A 106 14.97 -2.85 -10.78
CA ASP A 106 16.35 -2.71 -11.20
C ASP A 106 16.41 -2.49 -12.72
N VAL A 107 16.36 -1.22 -13.12
CA VAL A 107 16.39 -0.80 -14.53
C VAL A 107 17.72 -1.19 -15.19
N ASP A 108 18.81 -1.16 -14.44
CA ASP A 108 20.15 -1.54 -14.95
C ASP A 108 20.17 -3.02 -15.32
N LYS A 109 19.57 -3.87 -14.49
CA LYS A 109 19.42 -5.28 -14.80
C LYS A 109 18.56 -5.50 -16.04
N ILE A 110 17.41 -4.82 -16.16
CA ILE A 110 16.54 -4.89 -17.34
C ILE A 110 17.31 -4.49 -18.60
N GLN A 111 18.10 -3.43 -18.53
CA GLN A 111 18.89 -2.95 -19.66
C GLN A 111 20.00 -3.93 -20.03
N SER A 112 20.70 -4.49 -19.03
CA SER A 112 21.73 -5.50 -19.25
C SER A 112 21.17 -6.79 -19.88
N ASP A 113 19.97 -7.21 -19.47
CA ASP A 113 19.31 -8.39 -20.00
C ASP A 113 18.81 -8.13 -21.43
N SER A 114 18.34 -6.91 -21.72
CA SER A 114 17.96 -6.49 -23.07
C SER A 114 19.15 -6.49 -24.04
N ILE A 115 20.32 -6.01 -23.61
CA ILE A 115 21.56 -6.04 -24.41
C ILE A 115 21.97 -7.47 -24.72
N LYS A 116 22.00 -8.35 -23.71
CA LYS A 116 22.33 -9.78 -23.92
C LYS A 116 21.38 -10.48 -24.87
N ILE A 117 20.09 -10.13 -24.84
CA ILE A 117 19.10 -10.66 -25.78
C ILE A 117 19.45 -10.21 -27.21
N GLN A 118 19.80 -8.93 -27.41
CA GLN A 118 20.20 -8.42 -28.72
C GLN A 118 21.47 -9.10 -29.24
N GLU A 119 22.52 -9.21 -28.43
CA GLU A 119 23.76 -9.91 -28.79
C GLU A 119 23.50 -11.38 -29.18
N LYS A 120 22.58 -12.04 -28.47
CA LYS A 120 22.22 -13.43 -28.75
C LYS A 120 21.39 -13.58 -30.02
N ILE A 121 20.54 -12.61 -30.35
CA ILE A 121 19.82 -12.56 -31.62
C ILE A 121 20.79 -12.32 -32.78
N GLU A 122 21.70 -11.37 -32.65
CA GLU A 122 22.71 -11.05 -33.66
C GLU A 122 23.61 -12.25 -33.95
N SER A 123 24.16 -12.88 -32.91
CA SER A 123 24.99 -14.07 -33.08
C SER A 123 24.23 -15.24 -33.72
N ASN A 124 22.94 -15.45 -33.40
CA ASN A 124 22.12 -16.46 -34.06
C ASN A 124 21.85 -16.12 -35.53
N LEU A 125 21.61 -14.85 -35.87
CA LEU A 125 21.42 -14.38 -37.24
C LEU A 125 22.71 -14.52 -38.07
N GLU A 126 23.88 -14.22 -37.50
CA GLU A 126 25.18 -14.47 -38.14
C GLU A 126 25.41 -15.96 -38.43
N ASN A 127 25.01 -16.84 -37.49
CA ASN A 127 25.13 -18.29 -37.69
C ASN A 127 24.17 -18.81 -38.77
N LEU A 128 23.00 -18.21 -38.96
CA LEU A 128 22.05 -18.57 -40.02
C LEU A 128 22.45 -18.04 -41.41
N THR A 129 23.18 -16.92 -41.46
CA THR A 129 23.62 -16.30 -42.71
C THR A 129 24.95 -16.87 -43.22
N ARG A 130 25.77 -17.49 -42.36
CA ARG A 130 26.87 -18.37 -42.78
C ARG A 130 26.31 -19.64 -43.44
N LYS A 131 26.11 -19.58 -44.76
CA LYS A 131 25.82 -20.75 -45.62
C LYS A 131 26.83 -21.87 -45.31
N PRO A 132 26.42 -23.15 -45.15
CA PRO A 132 27.37 -24.24 -44.99
C PRO A 132 28.24 -24.29 -46.24
N THR A 133 29.51 -23.97 -46.09
CA THR A 133 30.53 -24.15 -47.13
C THR A 133 30.68 -25.65 -47.34
N ASN A 134 30.10 -26.16 -48.43
CA ASN A 134 30.46 -27.44 -49.03
C ASN A 134 31.90 -27.35 -49.58
#